data_AF-A0A2L0ELA1-F1
#
_entry.id   AF-A0A2L0ELA1-F1
#
_cell.length_a   1.000
_cell.length_b   1.000
_cell.length_c   1.000
_cell.angle_alpha   90.00
_cell.angle_beta   90.00
_cell.angle_gamma   90.00
#
_symmetry.space_group_name_H-M   'P 1'
#
loop_
_entity.id
_entity.type
_entity.pdbx_description
1 polymer ?
#
loop_
_entity_poly.entity_id
_entity_poly.type
_entity_poly.pdbx_seq_one_letter_code
_entity_poly.pdbx_strand_id
1 'polypeptide(L)'
;MAPKDIIEHYAKRWSLETTFQEPKGKLGFEQPRSRTERAVERTAPFTLLLYTLVVLWHARSGCTLRSAQPIKAPWYSPKSSPSKTLPAFSDMLATLRRASWAERLFEPDANAPTLKKRLAPLLACLDTAA
;
A
#
# COMPACT_ATOMS: atom_id res chain seq x y z
N MET A 1 5.92 -34.15 -15.92
CA MET A 1 6.26 -33.04 -15.00
C MET A 1 7.42 -33.51 -14.15
N ALA A 2 8.54 -32.79 -14.13
CA ALA A 2 9.70 -33.20 -13.32
C ALA A 2 9.42 -32.94 -11.82
N PRO A 3 10.06 -33.66 -10.87
CA PRO A 3 9.87 -33.43 -9.44
C PRO A 3 10.10 -31.97 -9.02
N LYS A 4 11.06 -31.30 -9.65
CA LYS A 4 11.36 -29.88 -9.44
C LYS A 4 10.16 -28.98 -9.76
N ASP A 5 9.49 -29.22 -10.89
CA ASP A 5 8.34 -28.42 -11.33
C ASP A 5 7.18 -28.52 -10.33
N ILE A 6 6.99 -29.69 -9.71
CA ILE A 6 5.94 -29.92 -8.72
C ILE A 6 6.20 -29.08 -7.47
N ILE A 7 7.44 -29.08 -6.98
CA ILE A 7 7.85 -28.30 -5.80
C ILE A 7 7.72 -26.81 -6.08
N GLU A 8 8.17 -26.34 -7.24
CA GLU A 8 8.04 -24.93 -7.63
C GLU A 8 6.57 -24.50 -7.74
N HIS A 9 5.70 -25.35 -8.28
CA HIS A 9 4.27 -25.06 -8.39
C HIS A 9 3.61 -25.02 -7.01
N TYR A 10 3.96 -25.95 -6.12
CA TYR A 10 3.47 -25.96 -4.75
C TYR A 10 3.91 -24.72 -3.97
N ALA A 11 5.16 -24.28 -4.14
CA ALA A 11 5.69 -23.08 -3.48
C ALA A 11 4.93 -21.80 -3.87
N LYS A 12 4.44 -21.70 -5.12
CA LYS A 12 3.62 -20.54 -5.57
C LYS A 12 2.32 -20.38 -4.80
N ARG A 13 1.82 -21.43 -4.14
CA ARG A 13 0.62 -21.33 -3.29
C ARG A 13 0.77 -20.25 -2.22
N TRP A 14 1.95 -20.15 -1.58
CA TRP A 14 2.22 -19.21 -0.48
C TRP A 14 1.94 -17.74 -0.82
N SER A 15 2.07 -17.37 -2.11
CA SER A 15 1.72 -16.05 -2.58
C SER A 15 0.22 -15.73 -2.43
N LEU A 16 -0.65 -16.75 -2.49
CA LEU A 16 -2.08 -16.60 -2.24
C LEU A 16 -2.36 -16.29 -0.77
N GLU A 17 -1.76 -17.02 0.18
CA GLU A 17 -1.92 -16.70 1.60
C GLU A 17 -1.46 -15.27 1.91
N THR A 18 -0.33 -14.85 1.33
CA THR A 18 0.17 -13.46 1.47
C THR A 18 -0.83 -12.44 0.91
N THR A 19 -1.46 -12.76 -0.22
CA THR A 19 -2.49 -11.92 -0.86
C THR A 19 -3.74 -11.77 -0.01
N PHE A 20 -4.11 -12.78 0.81
CA PHE A 20 -5.23 -12.65 1.74
C PHE A 20 -4.84 -11.99 3.07
N GLN A 21 -3.61 -12.18 3.54
CA GLN A 21 -3.14 -11.61 4.81
C GLN A 21 -3.01 -10.08 4.74
N GLU A 22 -2.46 -9.55 3.65
CA GLU A 22 -2.25 -8.12 3.45
C GLU A 22 -3.54 -7.26 3.48
N PRO A 23 -4.62 -7.58 2.73
CA PRO A 23 -5.86 -6.81 2.77
C PRO A 23 -6.57 -6.89 4.13
N LYS A 24 -6.44 -8.02 4.86
CA LYS A 24 -6.93 -8.14 6.23
C LYS A 24 -6.24 -7.16 7.17
N GLY A 25 -4.91 -7.10 7.11
CA GLY A 25 -4.14 -6.21 7.98
C GLY A 25 -4.16 -4.73 7.57
N LYS A 26 -4.19 -4.42 6.27
CA LYS A 26 -3.94 -3.06 5.75
C LYS A 26 -5.15 -2.36 5.16
N LEU A 27 -6.16 -3.10 4.71
CA LEU A 27 -7.36 -2.55 4.07
C LEU A 27 -8.63 -2.79 4.88
N GLY A 28 -8.56 -3.49 6.01
CA GLY A 28 -9.71 -3.72 6.89
C GLY A 28 -10.70 -4.76 6.38
N PHE A 29 -10.22 -5.75 5.61
CA PHE A 29 -11.05 -6.83 5.04
C PHE A 29 -11.90 -7.56 6.11
N GLU A 30 -11.37 -7.77 7.32
CA GLU A 30 -12.07 -8.44 8.43
C GLU A 30 -12.81 -7.49 9.37
N GLN A 31 -12.77 -6.17 9.12
CA GLN A 31 -13.37 -5.16 9.99
C GLN A 31 -14.38 -4.26 9.26
N PRO A 32 -15.37 -4.84 8.53
CA PRO A 32 -16.42 -4.03 7.93
C PRO A 32 -17.31 -3.45 9.02
N ARG A 33 -17.44 -2.12 9.05
CA ARG A 33 -18.35 -1.41 9.99
C ARG A 33 -19.80 -1.38 9.50
N SER A 34 -20.12 -2.23 8.53
CA SER A 34 -21.41 -2.35 7.88
C SER A 34 -22.38 -3.12 8.77
N ARG A 35 -23.60 -2.61 8.96
CA ARG A 35 -24.63 -3.23 9.84
C ARG A 35 -25.54 -4.25 9.14
N THR A 36 -25.37 -4.45 7.84
CA THR A 36 -26.22 -5.34 7.02
C THR A 36 -25.37 -6.38 6.31
N GLU A 37 -25.82 -7.63 6.27
CA GLU A 37 -25.11 -8.77 5.65
C GLU A 37 -24.67 -8.48 4.21
N ARG A 38 -25.59 -7.99 3.36
CA ARG A 38 -25.30 -7.62 1.97
C ARG A 38 -24.16 -6.61 1.82
N ALA A 39 -24.02 -5.68 2.76
CA ALA A 39 -22.95 -4.68 2.71
C ALA A 39 -21.60 -5.29 3.12
N VAL A 40 -21.60 -6.25 4.06
CA VAL A 40 -20.41 -7.02 4.43
C VAL A 40 -19.93 -7.87 3.25
N GLU A 41 -20.85 -8.59 2.60
CA GLU A 41 -20.56 -9.43 1.43
C GLU A 41 -19.97 -8.64 0.25
N ARG A 42 -20.37 -7.38 0.05
CA ARG A 42 -19.82 -6.50 -0.99
C ARG A 42 -18.45 -5.93 -0.63
N THR A 43 -18.17 -5.76 0.66
CA THR A 43 -16.92 -5.12 1.12
C THR A 43 -15.71 -6.04 0.90
N ALA A 44 -15.87 -7.34 1.10
CA ALA A 44 -14.82 -8.33 0.87
C ALA A 44 -14.26 -8.34 -0.57
N PRO A 45 -15.06 -8.58 -1.63
CA PRO A 45 -14.57 -8.58 -3.01
C PRO A 45 -14.06 -7.20 -3.41
N PHE A 46 -14.69 -6.12 -2.95
CA PHE A 46 -14.22 -4.76 -3.22
C PHE A 46 -12.82 -4.51 -2.65
N THR A 47 -12.55 -5.01 -1.45
CA THR A 47 -11.23 -4.88 -0.82
C THR A 47 -10.14 -5.64 -1.58
N LEU A 48 -10.46 -6.83 -2.11
CA LEU A 48 -9.55 -7.60 -2.97
C LEU A 48 -9.31 -6.92 -4.34
N LEU A 49 -10.34 -6.27 -4.90
CA LEU A 49 -10.18 -5.44 -6.10
C LEU A 49 -9.26 -4.26 -5.83
N LEU A 50 -9.43 -3.56 -4.70
CA LEU A 50 -8.54 -2.47 -4.30
C LEU A 50 -7.09 -2.93 -4.12
N TYR A 51 -6.88 -4.08 -3.47
CA TYR A 51 -5.55 -4.69 -3.37
C TYR A 51 -4.92 -4.86 -4.76
N THR A 52 -5.65 -5.47 -5.69
CA THR A 52 -5.19 -5.72 -7.06
C THR A 52 -4.85 -4.42 -7.80
N LEU A 53 -5.70 -3.39 -7.67
CA LEU A 53 -5.48 -2.09 -8.29
C LEU A 53 -4.21 -1.41 -7.77
N VAL A 54 -3.96 -1.46 -6.47
CA VAL A 54 -2.74 -0.89 -5.86
C VAL A 54 -1.49 -1.59 -6.40
N VAL A 55 -1.50 -2.93 -6.47
CA VAL A 55 -0.38 -3.71 -7.01
C VAL A 55 -0.15 -3.39 -8.48
N LEU A 56 -1.21 -3.35 -9.29
CA LEU A 56 -1.12 -3.08 -10.72
C LEU A 56 -0.64 -1.65 -11.00
N TRP A 57 -1.16 -0.67 -10.26
CA TRP A 57 -0.71 0.73 -10.35
C TRP A 57 0.76 0.84 -9.96
N HIS A 58 1.18 0.15 -8.90
CA HIS A 58 2.57 0.16 -8.46
C HIS A 58 3.48 -0.45 -9.54
N ALA A 59 3.11 -1.60 -10.10
CA ALA A 59 3.88 -2.26 -11.15
C ALA A 59 4.00 -1.41 -12.43
N ARG A 60 2.95 -0.66 -12.78
CA ARG A 60 2.90 0.15 -14.01
C ARG A 60 3.64 1.48 -13.88
N SER A 61 3.44 2.20 -12.77
CA SER A 61 3.88 3.59 -12.63
C SER A 61 4.47 3.91 -11.26
N GLY A 62 4.08 3.19 -10.21
CA GLY A 62 4.53 3.47 -8.85
C GLY A 62 5.99 3.11 -8.60
N CYS A 63 6.52 2.04 -9.21
CA CYS A 63 7.91 1.59 -9.03
C CYS A 63 8.96 2.64 -9.40
N THR A 64 8.67 3.50 -10.38
CA THR A 64 9.59 4.54 -10.87
C THR A 64 9.51 5.83 -10.06
N LEU A 65 8.54 5.95 -9.17
CA LEU A 65 8.31 7.17 -8.41
C LEU A 65 9.38 7.32 -7.32
N ARG A 66 9.81 8.55 -7.02
CA ARG A 66 10.78 8.81 -5.94
C ARG A 66 10.23 8.39 -4.57
N SER A 67 8.91 8.45 -4.41
CA SER A 67 8.19 7.94 -3.24
C SER A 67 8.10 6.41 -3.23
N ALA A 68 8.64 5.70 -4.21
CA ALA A 68 8.70 4.24 -4.19
C ALA A 68 9.71 3.67 -3.19
N GLN A 69 10.63 4.53 -2.72
CA GLN A 69 11.73 4.09 -1.88
C GLN A 69 11.18 3.44 -0.59
N PRO A 70 11.54 2.17 -0.32
CA PRO A 70 11.16 1.50 0.91
C PRO A 70 11.83 2.22 2.10
N ILE A 71 11.22 2.10 3.27
CA ILE A 71 11.81 2.62 4.51
C ILE A 71 13.18 1.96 4.66
N LYS A 72 14.24 2.78 4.62
CA LYS A 72 15.63 2.34 4.83
C LYS A 72 15.82 2.05 6.32
N ALA A 73 15.24 0.95 6.78
CA ALA A 73 15.53 0.46 8.12
C ALA A 73 16.92 -0.20 8.12
N PRO A 74 17.70 -0.10 9.21
CA PRO A 74 19.04 -0.68 9.30
C PRO A 74 19.08 -2.19 9.00
N TRP A 75 18.01 -2.90 9.34
CA TRP A 75 17.83 -4.34 9.09
C TRP A 75 17.36 -4.69 7.66
N TYR A 76 17.12 -3.68 6.81
CA TYR A 76 16.85 -3.80 5.38
C TYR A 76 17.94 -3.11 4.55
N SER A 77 19.16 -3.08 5.07
CA SER A 77 20.32 -2.61 4.32
C SER A 77 20.59 -3.56 3.13
N PRO A 78 21.12 -3.06 2.00
CA PRO A 78 21.67 -3.94 0.96
C PRO A 78 22.71 -4.94 1.50
N LYS A 79 23.32 -4.63 2.65
CA LYS A 79 24.31 -5.45 3.33
C LYS A 79 23.73 -6.42 4.37
N SER A 80 22.45 -6.29 4.76
CA SER A 80 21.81 -7.24 5.68
C SER A 80 21.23 -8.40 4.88
N SER A 81 21.58 -9.63 5.25
CA SER A 81 20.97 -10.84 4.71
C SER A 81 19.77 -11.24 5.59
N PRO A 82 18.55 -11.41 5.05
CA PRO A 82 18.15 -11.27 3.65
C PRO A 82 17.91 -9.81 3.25
N SER A 83 18.45 -9.41 2.10
CA SER A 83 18.16 -8.10 1.52
C SER A 83 16.71 -8.09 1.03
N LYS A 84 15.96 -7.03 1.32
CA LYS A 84 14.58 -6.89 0.85
C LYS A 84 14.59 -6.53 -0.64
N THR A 85 14.69 -7.56 -1.49
CA THR A 85 14.80 -7.41 -2.96
C THR A 85 13.50 -6.96 -3.62
N LEU A 86 12.34 -7.28 -3.02
CA LEU A 86 11.03 -6.98 -3.58
C LEU A 86 10.18 -6.12 -2.61
N PRO A 87 9.45 -5.11 -3.12
CA PRO A 87 8.54 -4.32 -2.31
C PRO A 87 7.36 -5.19 -1.84
N ALA A 88 7.01 -5.08 -0.56
CA ALA A 88 5.80 -5.68 -0.02
C ALA A 88 4.57 -4.81 -0.36
N PHE A 89 3.36 -5.37 -0.25
CA PHE A 89 2.13 -4.60 -0.48
C PHE A 89 2.04 -3.35 0.40
N SER A 90 2.50 -3.45 1.65
CA SER A 90 2.58 -2.30 2.57
C SER A 90 3.47 -1.17 2.04
N ASP A 91 4.58 -1.50 1.37
CA ASP A 91 5.41 -0.49 0.72
C ASP A 91 4.61 0.13 -0.42
N MET A 92 4.06 -0.68 -1.33
CA MET A 92 3.26 -0.23 -2.47
C MET A 92 2.13 0.71 -2.05
N LEU A 93 1.38 0.36 -1.00
CA LEU A 93 0.32 1.19 -0.45
C LEU A 93 0.86 2.50 0.16
N ALA A 94 2.02 2.46 0.82
CA ALA A 94 2.68 3.67 1.32
C ALA A 94 3.19 4.56 0.17
N THR A 95 3.65 3.99 -0.95
CA THR A 95 4.02 4.76 -2.15
C THR A 95 2.81 5.46 -2.74
N LEU A 96 1.67 4.75 -2.85
CA LEU A 96 0.42 5.28 -3.39
C LEU A 96 -0.09 6.43 -2.52
N ARG A 97 -0.13 6.25 -1.20
CA ARG A 97 -0.51 7.32 -0.27
C ARG A 97 0.38 8.54 -0.44
N ARG A 98 1.70 8.36 -0.50
CA ARG A 98 2.65 9.47 -0.71
C ARG A 98 2.43 10.16 -2.06
N ALA A 99 2.15 9.41 -3.11
CA ALA A 99 1.85 9.96 -4.43
C ALA A 99 0.56 10.79 -4.40
N SER A 100 -0.53 10.26 -3.83
CA SER A 100 -1.80 10.99 -3.71
C SER A 100 -1.67 12.24 -2.84
N TRP A 101 -0.89 12.18 -1.75
CA TRP A 101 -0.59 13.37 -0.94
C TRP A 101 0.25 14.39 -1.72
N ALA A 102 1.24 13.95 -2.50
CA ALA A 102 2.05 14.83 -3.31
C ALA A 102 1.22 15.55 -4.38
N GLU A 103 0.34 14.83 -5.08
CA GLU A 103 -0.61 15.44 -6.03
C GLU A 103 -1.54 16.43 -5.32
N ARG A 104 -2.11 16.05 -4.18
CA ARG A 104 -3.02 16.91 -3.43
C ARG A 104 -2.35 18.13 -2.80
N LEU A 105 -1.07 18.09 -2.47
CA LEU A 105 -0.36 19.20 -1.84
C LEU A 105 0.37 20.09 -2.85
N PHE A 106 0.93 19.49 -3.90
CA PHE A 106 1.81 20.16 -4.86
C PHE A 106 1.21 20.24 -6.26
N GLU A 107 -0.12 20.39 -6.35
CA GLU A 107 -0.79 20.73 -7.61
C GLU A 107 -0.11 21.97 -8.22
N PRO A 108 0.31 21.92 -9.50
CA PRO A 108 1.15 22.95 -10.11
C PRO A 108 0.47 24.33 -10.20
N ASP A 109 -0.86 24.39 -10.09
CA ASP A 109 -1.67 25.62 -10.09
C ASP A 109 -2.06 26.13 -8.69
N ALA A 110 -1.53 25.53 -7.61
CA ALA A 110 -1.93 25.88 -6.25
C ALA A 110 -1.35 27.25 -5.81
N ASN A 111 -2.17 28.29 -5.86
CA ASN A 111 -1.86 29.58 -5.23
C ASN A 111 -1.54 29.43 -3.73
N ALA A 112 -0.63 30.26 -3.21
CA ALA A 112 -0.23 30.31 -1.79
C ALA A 112 -1.40 30.25 -0.76
N PRO A 113 -2.53 30.97 -0.93
CA PRO A 113 -3.68 30.84 -0.04
C PRO A 113 -4.33 29.45 -0.06
N THR A 114 -4.39 28.80 -1.22
CA THR A 114 -4.94 27.45 -1.39
C THR A 114 -4.08 26.42 -0.68
N LEU A 115 -2.76 26.54 -0.77
CA LEU A 115 -1.82 25.68 -0.05
C LEU A 115 -1.97 25.83 1.47
N LYS A 116 -2.06 27.07 1.98
CA LYS A 116 -2.25 27.35 3.41
C LYS A 116 -3.54 26.71 3.94
N LYS A 117 -4.64 26.77 3.16
CA LYS A 117 -5.90 26.10 3.50
C LYS A 117 -5.78 24.57 3.52
N ARG A 118 -5.00 23.98 2.60
CA ARG A 118 -4.75 22.53 2.55
C ARG A 118 -3.87 22.04 3.71
N LEU A 119 -2.90 22.84 4.15
CA LEU A 119 -1.97 22.51 5.23
C LEU A 119 -2.52 22.81 6.64
N ALA A 120 -3.45 23.75 6.78
CA ALA A 120 -4.07 24.11 8.06
C ALA A 120 -4.50 22.92 8.94
N PRO A 121 -5.22 21.89 8.43
CA PRO A 121 -5.59 20.74 9.26
C PRO A 121 -4.39 19.90 9.69
N LEU A 122 -3.34 19.81 8.87
CA LEU A 122 -2.13 19.07 9.22
C LEU A 122 -1.35 19.77 10.33
N LEU A 123 -1.24 21.10 10.25
CA LEU A 123 -0.62 21.92 11.28
C LEU A 123 -1.39 21.81 12.60
N ALA A 124 -2.72 21.90 12.56
CA ALA A 124 -3.56 21.73 13.76
C ALA A 124 -3.38 20.33 14.40
N CYS A 125 -3.25 19.27 13.58
CA CYS A 125 -2.96 17.93 14.10
C CYS A 125 -1.58 17.84 14.76
N LEU A 126 -0.56 18.53 14.24
CA LEU A 126 0.77 18.56 14.83
C LEU A 126 0.77 19.33 16.16
N ASP A 127 0.04 20.43 16.24
CA ASP A 127 -0.11 21.23 17.46
C ASP A 127 -0.85 20.45 18.57
N THR A 128 -1.80 19.57 18.21
CA THR A 128 -2.50 18.72 19.18
C THR A 128 -1.72 17.48 19.63
N ALA A 129 -0.66 17.13 18.91
CA ALA A 129 0.16 15.95 19.19
C ALA A 129 1.44 16.26 19.98
N ALA A 130 1.74 17.55 20.19
CA ALA A 130 2.81 18.07 21.05
C ALA A 130 2.29 18.32 22.48
#